data_AF-A0A381X6Q1-F1
#
_entry.id   AF-A0A381X6Q1-F1
#
_cell.length_a   1.000
_cell.length_b   1.000
_cell.length_c   1.000
_cell.angle_alpha   90.00
_cell.angle_beta   90.00
_cell.angle_gamma   90.00
#
_symmetry.space_group_name_H-M   'P 1'
#
loop_
_entity.id
_entity.type
_entity.pdbx_description
1 polymer ?
#
loop_
_entity_poly.entity_id
_entity_poly.type
_entity_poly.pdbx_seq_one_letter_code
_entity_poly.pdbx_strand_id
1 'polypeptide(L)'
;MTGWHLPRTMGSSIAKNTPESTPKLIFEVTEGKHRVANSPLGGNGEVGRLAISWLKVFLEGDNRYRRFLLQEPKSASLFKSNLE
;
A
#
# COMPACT_ATOMS: atom_id res chain seq x y z
N MET A 1 5.17 -17.08 -22.18
CA MET A 1 5.74 -15.92 -21.45
C MET A 1 4.95 -14.69 -21.86
N THR A 2 3.84 -14.40 -21.19
CA THR A 2 2.99 -13.23 -21.50
C THR A 2 3.10 -12.24 -20.35
N GLY A 3 3.64 -11.06 -20.66
CA GLY A 3 4.01 -10.04 -19.71
C GLY A 3 2.81 -9.39 -19.02
N TRP A 4 2.93 -9.26 -17.70
CA TRP A 4 2.03 -8.54 -16.80
C TRP A 4 1.73 -7.11 -17.29
N HIS A 5 0.62 -6.92 -17.99
CA HIS A 5 0.04 -5.61 -18.25
C HIS A 5 -1.03 -5.31 -17.18
N LEU A 6 -0.58 -4.80 -16.03
CA LEU A 6 -1.47 -4.03 -15.17
C LEU A 6 -1.64 -2.63 -15.80
N PRO A 7 -2.85 -2.04 -15.83
CA PRO A 7 -3.04 -0.68 -16.32
C PRO A 7 -2.10 0.28 -15.57
N ARG A 8 -1.38 1.14 -16.30
CA ARG A 8 -0.47 2.14 -15.70
C ARG A 8 -1.29 3.18 -14.93
N THR A 9 -1.56 2.92 -13.66
CA THR A 9 -2.02 3.95 -12.73
C THR A 9 -0.81 4.78 -12.28
N MET A 10 -1.01 6.07 -12.01
CA MET A 10 0.06 6.98 -11.56
C MET A 10 0.82 6.41 -10.35
N GLY A 11 0.09 5.81 -9.40
CA GLY A 11 0.68 5.17 -8.22
C GLY A 11 1.65 4.03 -8.55
N SER A 12 1.29 3.16 -9.51
CA SER A 12 2.15 2.04 -9.91
C SER A 12 3.47 2.47 -10.55
N SER A 13 3.47 3.59 -11.28
CA SER A 13 4.70 4.15 -11.87
C SER A 13 5.65 4.68 -10.81
N ILE A 14 5.12 5.38 -9.80
CA ILE A 14 5.94 5.94 -8.70
C ILE A 14 6.59 4.81 -7.90
N ALA A 15 5.83 3.75 -7.57
CA ALA A 15 6.36 2.61 -6.82
C ALA A 15 7.48 1.86 -7.57
N LYS A 16 7.39 1.76 -8.90
CA LYS A 16 8.44 1.14 -9.74
C LYS A 16 9.72 1.98 -9.79
N ASN A 17 9.59 3.31 -9.79
CA ASN A 17 10.73 4.22 -9.85
C ASN A 17 11.37 4.47 -8.47
N THR A 18 10.72 4.05 -7.39
CA THR A 18 11.30 4.11 -6.04
C THR A 18 12.35 3.00 -5.88
N PRO A 19 13.59 3.30 -5.46
CA PRO A 19 14.65 2.29 -5.33
C PRO A 19 14.26 1.10 -4.46
N GLU A 20 14.73 -0.12 -4.80
CA GLU A 20 14.44 -1.33 -4.00
C GLU A 20 15.07 -1.30 -2.60
N SER A 21 16.10 -0.47 -2.39
CA SER A 21 16.68 -0.23 -1.05
C SER A 21 15.82 0.64 -0.15
N THR A 22 14.78 1.29 -0.70
CA THR A 22 13.83 2.10 0.07
C THR A 22 12.62 1.25 0.43
N PRO A 23 12.26 1.13 1.73
CA PRO A 23 11.02 0.46 2.12
C PRO A 23 9.82 1.07 1.38
N LYS A 24 9.04 0.24 0.70
CA LYS A 24 7.88 0.67 -0.10
C LYS A 24 6.76 -0.36 -0.04
N LEU A 25 5.54 0.16 -0.09
CA LEU A 25 4.30 -0.60 -0.17
C LEU A 25 3.34 0.14 -1.09
N ILE A 26 2.73 -0.57 -2.03
CA ILE A 26 1.62 -0.09 -2.84
C ILE A 26 0.37 -0.88 -2.48
N PHE A 27 -0.70 -0.14 -2.20
CA PHE A 27 -2.04 -0.67 -1.94
C PHE A 27 -3.02 0.09 -2.82
N GLU A 28 -3.63 -0.61 -3.77
CA GLU A 28 -4.73 -0.11 -4.59
C GLU A 28 -6.04 -0.71 -4.10
N VAL A 29 -7.02 0.14 -3.78
CA VAL A 29 -8.35 -0.30 -3.35
C VAL A 29 -9.16 -0.71 -4.58
N THR A 30 -9.74 -1.90 -4.56
CA THR A 30 -10.66 -2.41 -5.59
C THR A 30 -11.76 -1.41 -5.86
N GLU A 31 -11.91 -1.01 -7.14
CA GLU A 31 -12.88 -0.01 -7.61
C GLU A 31 -12.78 1.37 -6.92
N GLY A 32 -11.65 1.64 -6.25
CA GLY A 32 -11.39 2.90 -5.57
C GLY A 32 -11.33 4.08 -6.54
N LYS A 33 -12.16 5.10 -6.30
CA LYS A 33 -12.07 6.38 -7.03
C LYS A 33 -10.93 7.24 -6.49
N HIS A 34 -10.62 8.32 -7.19
CA HIS A 34 -9.55 9.27 -6.80
C HIS A 34 -9.63 9.77 -5.34
N ARG A 35 -10.83 9.78 -4.75
CA ARG A 35 -11.09 10.24 -3.38
C ARG A 35 -11.14 9.12 -2.33
N VAL A 36 -10.85 7.87 -2.69
CA VAL A 36 -11.06 6.70 -1.81
C VAL A 36 -10.30 6.81 -0.49
N ALA A 37 -9.14 7.47 -0.48
CA ALA A 37 -8.30 7.64 0.71
C ALA A 37 -8.67 8.87 1.58
N ASN A 38 -9.67 9.68 1.20
CA ASN A 38 -9.96 10.94 1.89
C ASN A 38 -10.92 10.80 3.07
N SER A 39 -11.27 9.57 3.47
CA SER A 39 -12.16 9.33 4.60
C SER A 39 -11.72 8.10 5.40
N PRO A 40 -12.13 7.99 6.68
CA PRO A 40 -11.86 6.79 7.48
C PRO A 40 -12.45 5.51 6.90
N LEU A 41 -13.42 5.59 5.97
CA LEU A 41 -14.07 4.43 5.35
C LEU A 41 -13.34 3.92 4.10
N GLY A 42 -12.26 4.58 3.66
CA GLY A 42 -11.49 4.17 2.50
C GLY A 42 -11.00 2.72 2.59
N GLY A 43 -11.37 1.88 1.63
CA GLY A 43 -11.05 0.45 1.66
C GLY A 43 -11.56 -0.25 2.91
N ASN A 44 -12.77 0.06 3.37
CA ASN A 44 -13.33 -0.42 4.64
C ASN A 44 -12.44 -0.14 5.86
N GLY A 45 -11.72 0.98 5.85
CA GLY A 45 -10.79 1.39 6.91
C GLY A 45 -9.37 0.81 6.78
N GLU A 46 -9.12 -0.06 5.80
CA GLU A 46 -7.82 -0.68 5.61
C GLU A 46 -6.76 0.33 5.14
N VAL A 47 -7.17 1.41 4.44
CA VAL A 47 -6.27 2.52 4.06
C VAL A 47 -5.70 3.18 5.31
N GLY A 48 -6.56 3.54 6.28
CA GLY A 48 -6.13 4.16 7.53
C GLY A 48 -5.26 3.23 8.38
N ARG A 49 -5.63 1.94 8.46
CA ARG A 49 -4.86 0.92 9.18
C ARG A 49 -3.41 0.84 8.66
N LEU A 50 -3.22 0.77 7.34
CA LEU A 50 -1.89 0.70 6.74
C LEU A 50 -1.13 2.02 6.89
N ALA A 51 -1.78 3.17 6.67
CA ALA A 51 -1.14 4.48 6.80
C ALA A 51 -0.60 4.72 8.22
N ILE A 52 -1.40 4.41 9.25
CA ILE A 52 -0.97 4.54 10.66
C ILE A 52 0.16 3.56 10.95
N SER A 53 0.05 2.30 10.49
CA SER A 53 1.10 1.30 10.71
C SER A 53 2.43 1.71 10.05
N TRP A 54 2.37 2.36 8.88
CA TRP A 54 3.55 2.88 8.18
C TRP A 54 4.27 3.95 9.01
N LEU A 55 3.52 4.92 9.53
CA LEU A 55 4.06 5.97 10.39
C LEU A 55 4.62 5.38 11.70
N LYS A 56 3.90 4.46 12.34
CA LYS A 56 4.40 3.79 13.55
C LYS A 56 5.73 3.10 13.33
N VAL A 57 5.90 2.38 12.21
CA VAL A 57 7.16 1.68 11.91
C VAL A 57 8.28 2.63 11.53
N PHE A 58 8.06 3.53 10.57
CA PHE A 58 9.16 4.28 9.94
C PHE A 58 9.40 5.68 10.52
N LEU A 59 8.41 6.28 11.18
CA LEU A 59 8.56 7.56 11.87
C LEU A 59 8.87 7.37 13.36
N GLU A 60 8.18 6.42 14.01
CA GLU A 60 8.33 6.20 15.46
C GLU A 60 9.21 5.00 15.82
N GLY A 61 9.60 4.14 14.87
CA GLY A 61 10.41 2.95 15.14
C GLY A 61 9.67 1.81 15.86
N ASP A 62 8.33 1.88 15.95
CA ASP A 62 7.52 0.89 16.65
C ASP A 62 7.24 -0.35 15.75
N ASN A 63 8.16 -1.30 15.82
CA ASN A 63 8.07 -2.55 15.06
C ASN A 63 6.88 -3.44 15.40
N ARG A 64 6.14 -3.19 16.49
CA ARG A 64 4.90 -3.96 16.81
C ARG A 64 3.85 -3.82 15.71
N TYR A 65 3.89 -2.72 14.95
CA TYR A 65 2.97 -2.43 13.86
C TYR A 65 3.38 -3.04 12.51
N ARG A 66 4.62 -3.52 12.36
CA ARG A 66 5.12 -4.10 11.11
C ARG A 66 4.25 -5.25 10.61
N ARG A 67 3.73 -6.08 11.53
CA ARG A 67 2.81 -7.17 11.20
C ARG A 67 1.59 -6.73 10.39
N PHE A 68 1.13 -5.49 10.53
CA PHE A 68 -0.02 -4.98 9.79
C PHE A 68 0.35 -4.56 8.36
N LEU A 69 1.61 -4.19 8.12
CA LEU A 69 2.13 -3.85 6.79
C LEU A 69 2.39 -5.09 5.92
N LEU A 70 2.49 -6.28 6.52
CA LEU A 70 2.69 -7.55 5.82
C LEU A 70 1.36 -8.28 5.51
N GLN A 71 0.23 -7.73 5.94
CA GLN A 71 -1.10 -8.32 5.74
C GLN A 71 -1.83 -7.65 4.59
N GLU A 72 -2.00 -8.37 3.49
CA GLU A 72 -2.77 -7.92 2.34
C GLU A 72 -4.22 -7.57 2.73
N PRO A 73 -4.67 -6.33 2.47
CA PRO A 73 -6.05 -5.91 2.69
C PRO A 73 -7.05 -6.70 1.84
N LYS A 74 -8.22 -7.00 2.39
CA LYS A 74 -9.29 -7.67 1.63
C LYS A 74 -9.86 -6.78 0.53
N SER A 75 -9.77 -5.47 0.69
CA SER A 75 -10.23 -4.49 -0.30
C SER A 75 -9.19 -4.21 -1.40
N ALA A 76 -8.09 -4.98 -1.50
CA ALA A 76 -7.04 -4.73 -2.48
C ALA A 76 -7.35 -5.30 -3.88
N SER A 77 -7.15 -4.48 -4.92
CA SER A 77 -6.93 -4.94 -6.30
C SER A 77 -5.44 -5.13 -6.59
N LEU A 78 -4.57 -4.47 -5.83
CA LEU A 78 -3.12 -4.61 -5.87
C LEU A 78 -2.54 -4.40 -4.47
N PHE A 79 -1.72 -5.34 -4.02
CA PHE A 79 -0.89 -5.20 -2.84
C PHE A 79 0.52 -5.72 -3.13
N LYS A 80 1.53 -4.83 -3.08
CA LYS A 80 2.94 -5.21 -3.26
C LYS A 80 3.82 -4.43 -2.31
N SER A 81 4.85 -5.07 -1.76
CA SER A 81 5.85 -4.41 -0.92
C SER A 81 7.21 -5.09 -1.05
N ASN A 82 8.27 -4.41 -0.63
CA ASN A 82 9.59 -5.00 -0.40
C ASN A 82 9.91 -5.11 1.10
N LEU A 83 8.87 -5.14 1.94
CA LEU A 83 9.02 -5.27 3.38
C LEU A 83 9.22 -6.73 3.75
N GLU A 84 10.18 -6.97 4.65
CA GLU A 84 10.41 -8.23 5.36
C GLU A 84 9.85 -8.18 6.79
#